data_AF-A0A349HZQ2-F1
#
_entry.id   AF-A0A349HZQ2-F1
#
_cell.length_a   1.000
_cell.length_b   1.000
_cell.length_c   1.000
_cell.angle_alpha   90.00
_cell.angle_beta   90.00
_cell.angle_gamma   90.00
#
_symmetry.space_group_name_H-M   'P 1'
#
loop_
_entity.id
_entity.type
_entity.pdbx_description
1 polymer ?
#
loop_
_entity_poly.entity_id
_entity_poly.type
_entity_poly.pdbx_seq_one_letter_code
_entity_poly.pdbx_strand_id
1 'polypeptide(L)'
;MACVQRISPRIDFTKYAAKKGLNVATIPLKDKSTVKILSNDTKFEEYYLKNGEVINSMKKDLPKFEDFSIFVADRLANIQENAVKGINVVAEWTKSLMK
;
A
#
# COMPACT_ATOMS: atom_id res chain seq x y z
N MET A 1 23.60 19.12 17.87
CA MET A 1 24.06 18.29 16.74
C MET A 1 22.92 17.38 16.32
N ALA A 2 22.39 17.56 15.10
CA ALA A 2 21.24 16.79 14.61
C ALA A 2 21.72 15.47 13.98
N CYS A 3 21.45 14.34 14.64
CA CYS A 3 21.52 13.04 13.99
C CYS A 3 20.19 12.78 13.28
N VAL A 4 20.07 13.27 12.05
CA VAL A 4 19.03 12.79 11.13
C VAL A 4 19.65 11.62 10.36
N GLN A 5 19.47 10.40 10.87
CA GLN A 5 19.69 9.19 10.08
C GLN A 5 18.61 9.16 8.98
N ARG A 6 18.89 9.85 7.87
CA ARG A 6 18.13 9.73 6.63
C ARG A 6 18.68 8.57 5.81
N ILE A 7 17.78 7.99 5.02
CA ILE A 7 17.97 6.84 4.14
C ILE A 7 17.72 5.50 4.87
N SER A 8 16.46 5.27 5.23
CA SER A 8 15.90 3.93 4.99
C SER A 8 16.22 3.58 3.53
N PRO A 9 16.82 2.40 3.23
CA PRO A 9 17.06 2.02 1.85
C PRO A 9 15.74 2.14 1.09
N ARG A 10 15.72 2.83 -0.06
CA ARG A 10 14.53 2.91 -0.92
C ARG A 10 14.05 1.47 -1.15
N ILE A 11 12.99 1.08 -0.46
CA ILE A 11 12.50 -0.29 -0.53
C ILE A 11 11.98 -0.47 -1.95
N ASP A 12 12.56 -1.42 -2.67
CA ASP A 12 12.03 -1.85 -3.95
C ASP A 12 10.79 -2.71 -3.67
N PHE A 13 9.64 -2.05 -3.56
CA PHE A 13 8.37 -2.69 -3.24
C PHE A 13 7.98 -3.74 -4.28
N THR A 14 8.41 -3.60 -5.53
CA THR A 14 8.17 -4.60 -6.57
C THR A 14 8.93 -5.88 -6.28
N LYS A 15 10.23 -5.79 -5.94
CA LYS A 15 11.02 -6.98 -5.52
C LYS A 15 10.53 -7.57 -4.21
N TYR A 16 10.15 -6.73 -3.26
CA TYR A 16 9.63 -7.17 -1.96
C TYR A 16 8.30 -7.92 -2.12
N ALA A 17 7.39 -7.39 -2.92
CA ALA A 17 6.10 -8.00 -3.22
C ALA A 17 6.31 -9.34 -3.95
N ALA A 18 7.14 -9.37 -4.99
CA ALA A 18 7.48 -10.59 -5.73
C ALA A 18 8.06 -11.70 -4.82
N LYS A 19 8.98 -11.36 -3.92
CA LYS A 19 9.57 -12.34 -2.97
C LYS A 19 8.52 -12.96 -2.04
N LYS A 20 7.44 -12.24 -1.76
CA LYS A 20 6.35 -12.68 -0.88
C LYS A 20 5.14 -13.26 -1.63
N GLY A 21 5.15 -13.26 -2.97
CA GLY A 21 3.96 -13.60 -3.76
C GLY A 21 2.81 -12.61 -3.53
N LEU A 22 3.13 -11.32 -3.39
CA LEU A 22 2.17 -10.23 -3.27
C LEU A 22 2.18 -9.39 -4.54
N ASN A 23 1.03 -8.80 -4.85
CA ASN A 23 0.89 -7.82 -5.92
C ASN A 23 1.00 -6.41 -5.36
N VAL A 24 1.57 -5.48 -6.13
CA VAL A 24 1.78 -4.09 -5.69
C VAL A 24 0.92 -3.12 -6.47
N ALA A 25 0.08 -2.36 -5.77
CA ALA A 25 -0.60 -1.17 -6.28
C ALA A 25 0.07 0.09 -5.73
N THR A 26 0.10 1.14 -6.55
CA THR A 26 0.70 2.43 -6.18
C THR A 26 -0.33 3.53 -6.32
N ILE A 27 -0.68 4.16 -5.20
CA ILE A 27 -1.74 5.16 -5.12
C ILE A 27 -1.13 6.50 -4.70
N PRO A 28 -1.13 7.53 -5.56
CA PRO A 28 -0.71 8.87 -5.16
C PRO A 28 -1.77 9.53 -4.26
N LEU A 29 -1.33 10.18 -3.18
CA LEU A 29 -2.19 10.91 -2.23
C LEU A 29 -2.12 12.43 -2.43
N LYS A 30 -3.13 13.14 -1.91
CA LYS A 30 -3.29 14.60 -2.00
C LYS A 30 -2.11 15.38 -1.42
N ASP A 31 -1.45 14.86 -0.38
CA ASP A 31 -0.33 15.52 0.30
C ASP A 31 1.04 15.28 -0.38
N LYS A 32 1.03 14.81 -1.63
CA LYS A 32 2.21 14.38 -2.42
C LYS A 32 2.93 13.16 -1.83
N SER A 33 2.31 12.47 -0.87
CA SER A 33 2.75 11.14 -0.45
C SER A 33 2.19 10.07 -1.40
N THR A 34 2.63 8.83 -1.24
CA THR A 34 2.20 7.70 -2.05
C THR A 34 1.95 6.51 -1.16
N VAL A 35 0.84 5.81 -1.36
CA VAL A 35 0.56 4.54 -0.70
C VAL A 35 0.95 3.40 -1.63
N LYS A 36 1.74 2.46 -1.13
CA LYS A 36 2.02 1.18 -1.76
C LYS A 36 1.16 0.13 -1.07
N ILE A 37 0.19 -0.42 -1.78
CA ILE A 37 -0.65 -1.50 -1.29
C ILE A 37 -0.07 -2.79 -1.83
N LEU A 38 0.34 -3.70 -0.96
CA LEU A 38 0.85 -5.01 -1.29
C LEU A 38 -0.15 -6.05 -0.80
N SER A 39 -0.75 -6.82 -1.70
CA SER A 39 -1.81 -7.74 -1.30
C SER A 39 -1.89 -8.99 -2.17
N ASN A 40 -2.43 -10.05 -1.59
CA ASN A 40 -2.91 -11.25 -2.28
C ASN A 40 -4.24 -11.69 -1.65
N ASP A 41 -4.66 -12.94 -1.85
CA ASP A 41 -5.96 -13.45 -1.37
C ASP A 41 -6.11 -13.52 0.15
N THR A 42 -5.01 -13.44 0.92
CA THR A 42 -5.01 -13.63 2.39
C THR A 42 -4.20 -12.59 3.16
N LYS A 43 -3.44 -11.75 2.47
CA LYS A 43 -2.51 -10.79 3.07
C LYS A 43 -2.74 -9.41 2.48
N PHE A 44 -2.72 -8.41 3.35
CA PHE A 44 -2.82 -7.01 2.98
C PHE A 44 -1.76 -6.23 3.75
N GLU A 45 -0.86 -5.57 3.03
CA GLU A 45 0.12 -4.66 3.56
C GLU A 45 -0.05 -3.30 2.87
N GLU A 46 0.04 -2.21 3.62
CA GLU A 46 0.04 -0.85 3.08
C GLU A 46 1.25 -0.10 3.65
N TYR A 47 1.88 0.70 2.80
CA TYR A 47 3.02 1.53 3.17
C TYR A 47 2.78 2.94 2.66
N TYR A 48 2.82 3.91 3.56
CA TYR A 48 2.73 5.33 3.25
C TYR A 48 4.14 5.86 3.06
N LEU A 49 4.42 6.40 1.87
CA LEU A 49 5.70 6.97 1.51
C LEU A 49 5.60 8.47 1.36
N LYS A 50 6.51 9.20 1.98
CA LYS A 50 6.69 10.64 1.76
C LYS A 50 8.14 10.89 1.41
N ASN A 51 8.39 11.56 0.28
CA ASN A 51 9.76 11.78 -0.24
C ASN A 51 10.59 10.50 -0.42
N GLY A 52 9.94 9.37 -0.70
CA GLY A 52 10.59 8.07 -0.86
C GLY A 52 10.93 7.35 0.44
N GLU A 53 10.56 7.91 1.59
CA GLU A 53 10.73 7.29 2.91
C GLU A 53 9.39 6.76 3.40
N VAL A 54 9.39 5.58 4.03
CA VAL A 54 8.21 5.01 4.66
C VAL A 54 7.94 5.77 5.95
N ILE A 55 6.83 6.49 6.00
CA ILE A 55 6.38 7.25 7.18
C ILE A 55 5.41 6.45 8.04
N ASN A 56 4.69 5.50 7.45
CA ASN A 56 3.78 4.61 8.15
C ASN A 56 3.62 3.31 7.36
N SER A 57 3.33 2.22 8.06
CA SER A 57 3.02 0.93 7.42
C SER A 57 2.06 0.12 8.27
N MET A 58 1.16 -0.60 7.61
CA MET A 58 0.30 -1.59 8.24
C MET A 58 0.43 -2.91 7.51
N LYS A 59 0.38 -4.02 8.25
CA LYS A 59 0.37 -5.38 7.70
C LYS A 59 -0.70 -6.17 8.42
N LYS A 60 -1.46 -6.94 7.65
CA LYS A 60 -2.50 -7.81 8.18
C LYS A 60 -2.56 -9.09 7.37
N ASP A 61 -2.45 -10.20 8.08
CA ASP A 61 -2.73 -11.54 7.56
C ASP A 61 -4.14 -11.93 8.04
N LEU A 62 -5.04 -12.21 7.10
CA LEU A 62 -6.41 -12.63 7.35
C LEU A 62 -6.65 -13.95 6.61
N PRO A 63 -6.64 -15.10 7.31
CA PRO A 63 -6.80 -16.40 6.69
C PRO A 63 -8.24 -16.67 6.21
N LYS A 64 -9.21 -15.87 6.68
CA LYS A 64 -10.62 -15.94 6.27
C LYS A 64 -10.92 -14.87 5.23
N PHE A 65 -11.47 -15.31 4.10
CA PHE A 65 -11.75 -14.44 2.96
C PHE A 65 -12.82 -13.36 3.24
N GLU A 66 -13.86 -13.67 4.01
CA GLU A 66 -14.90 -12.71 4.36
C GLU A 66 -14.34 -11.56 5.22
N ASP A 67 -13.58 -11.89 6.26
CA ASP A 67 -12.91 -10.91 7.11
C ASP A 67 -11.88 -10.09 6.31
N PHE A 68 -11.18 -10.73 5.37
CA PHE A 68 -10.26 -10.06 4.45
C PHE A 68 -11.00 -9.04 3.57
N SER A 69 -12.09 -9.43 2.94
CA SER A 69 -12.83 -8.55 2.02
C SER A 69 -13.40 -7.33 2.71
N ILE A 70 -13.97 -7.50 3.92
CA ILE A 70 -14.51 -6.38 4.71
C ILE A 70 -13.37 -5.44 5.13
N PHE A 71 -12.27 -5.98 5.65
CA PHE A 71 -11.11 -5.20 6.07
C PHE A 71 -10.50 -4.41 4.92
N VAL A 72 -10.31 -5.05 3.77
CA VAL A 72 -9.72 -4.42 2.59
C VAL A 72 -10.64 -3.33 2.04
N ALA A 73 -11.95 -3.55 1.99
CA ALA A 73 -12.90 -2.54 1.53
C ALA A 73 -12.83 -1.26 2.38
N ASP A 74 -12.82 -1.39 3.71
CA ASP A 74 -12.67 -0.26 4.64
C ASP A 74 -11.34 0.47 4.42
N ARG A 75 -10.24 -0.26 4.27
CA ARG A 75 -8.92 0.33 4.00
C ARG A 75 -8.85 1.06 2.67
N LEU A 76 -9.36 0.46 1.60
CA LEU A 76 -9.40 1.11 0.29
C LEU A 76 -10.26 2.36 0.30
N ALA A 77 -11.38 2.37 1.04
CA ALA A 77 -12.21 3.57 1.22
C ALA A 77 -11.44 4.69 1.93
N ASN A 78 -10.76 4.38 3.03
CA ASN A 78 -9.92 5.35 3.75
C ASN A 78 -8.79 5.93 2.87
N ILE A 79 -8.15 5.09 2.04
CA ILE A 79 -7.13 5.54 1.08
C ILE A 79 -7.77 6.40 -0.02
N GLN A 80 -8.96 6.04 -0.50
CA GLN A 80 -9.70 6.78 -1.52
C GLN A 80 -10.04 8.21 -1.09
N GLU A 81 -10.35 8.43 0.19
CA GLU A 81 -10.59 9.77 0.74
C GLU A 81 -9.33 10.67 0.66
N ASN A 82 -8.14 10.06 0.73
CA ASN A 82 -6.86 10.74 0.71
C ASN A 82 -6.18 10.74 -0.67
N ALA A 83 -6.70 9.96 -1.62
CA ALA A 83 -6.16 9.84 -2.96
C ALA A 83 -6.31 11.12 -3.78
N VAL A 84 -5.41 11.33 -4.75
CA VAL A 84 -5.50 12.46 -5.69
C VAL A 84 -6.82 12.38 -6.47
N LYS A 85 -7.45 13.55 -6.71
CA LYS A 85 -8.70 13.64 -7.47
C LYS A 85 -8.55 12.98 -8.84
N GLY A 86 -9.49 12.10 -9.19
CA GLY A 86 -9.48 11.34 -10.44
C GLY A 86 -8.85 9.95 -10.35
N ILE A 87 -8.21 9.60 -9.22
CA ILE A 87 -7.75 8.22 -8.96
C ILE A 87 -8.89 7.40 -8.36
N ASN A 88 -9.16 6.24 -8.95
CA ASN A 88 -10.00 5.21 -8.36
C ASN A 88 -9.10 4.15 -7.72
N VAL A 89 -8.98 4.19 -6.40
CA VAL A 89 -8.10 3.34 -5.61
C VAL A 89 -8.46 1.87 -5.73
N VAL A 90 -9.76 1.56 -5.70
CA VAL A 90 -10.25 0.19 -5.87
C VAL A 90 -9.85 -0.32 -7.24
N ALA A 91 -10.08 0.44 -8.31
CA ALA A 91 -9.72 0.03 -9.66
C ALA A 91 -8.21 -0.18 -9.84
N GLU A 92 -7.37 0.71 -9.30
CA GLU A 92 -5.91 0.57 -9.35
C GLU A 92 -5.42 -0.64 -8.55
N TRP A 93 -6.03 -0.90 -7.40
CA TRP A 93 -5.77 -2.08 -6.61
C TRP A 93 -6.18 -3.37 -7.34
N THR A 94 -7.40 -3.45 -7.88
CA THR A 94 -7.86 -4.64 -8.60
C THR A 94 -7.01 -4.91 -9.85
N LYS A 95 -6.60 -3.87 -10.59
CA LYS A 95 -5.65 -4.02 -11.70
C LYS A 95 -4.32 -4.63 -11.28
N SER A 96 -3.86 -4.38 -10.05
CA SER A 96 -2.63 -4.98 -9.55
C SER A 96 -2.77 -6.48 -9.27
N LEU A 97 -3.98 -6.95 -8.92
CA LEU A 97 -4.26 -8.35 -8.64
C LEU A 97 -4.41 -9.21 -9.91
N MET A 98 -4.78 -8.60 -11.04
CA MET A 98 -5.02 -9.29 -12.32
C MET A 98 -3.74 -9.48 -13.17
N LYS A 99 -2.56 -9.10 -12.65
CA LYS A 99 -1.27 -9.26 -13.34
C LYS A 99 -0.59 -10.55 -12.96
#